data_AF-A0A1M2ZA99-F1
#
_entry.id   AF-A0A1M2ZA99-F1
#
_cell.length_a   1.000
_cell.length_b   1.000
_cell.length_c   1.000
_cell.angle_alpha   90.00
_cell.angle_beta   90.00
_cell.angle_gamma   90.00
#
_symmetry.space_group_name_H-M   'P 1'
#
loop_
_entity.id
_entity.type
_entity.pdbx_description
1 polymer ?
#
loop_
_entity_poly.entity_id
_entity_poly.type
_entity_poly.pdbx_seq_one_letter_code
_entity_poly.pdbx_strand_id
1 'polypeptide(L)'
;MKKHRVIFTLAVCILSAAILLTGCNGKKEGSASKSSETKLTGTYLLDATALGMPLQVYLFIKDDNTFQWTNQKEKGDDKGHGTIGQNENTYLLLCSDSTTEAPKTATFTVVKGNLHFSTRVPYGTSGFSPNTEDESNIIYPQAKKLAFEAYIAEYVGVSGDYSYTLSLSYGAQYTVTSVGKTETYSETGIFDIKDKNLTLTPTQGAAISGIIDENSGIALTSAKLEKTGKKSEIKLSKAITADYAGVYTAEGEIQLTLDKLGGYTYQAKGYSEEGAFTVDNDAAVFTAKNGDKRNGTVATYIAKASFPKTAAGKVAEFTAYESVINGDFTATEEVKEGEETPAGKYEASLKLGLDGAYSFNIIKDGKQSYSESGTFSTSVSAVGPSLDLTSKNRDNSSGVIAKNGELNLRILIDSEMNEAGFKFTKRK
;
A
#
# COMPACT_ATOMS: atom_id res chain seq x y z
N MET A 1 -3.27 -81.27 -9.99
CA MET A 1 -3.86 -82.62 -9.81
C MET A 1 -4.54 -82.68 -8.46
N LYS A 2 -5.78 -83.20 -8.46
CA LYS A 2 -6.60 -83.71 -7.34
C LYS A 2 -5.72 -84.38 -6.25
N LYS A 3 -5.99 -84.40 -4.94
CA LYS A 3 -7.25 -84.32 -4.17
C LYS A 3 -6.90 -84.47 -2.66
N HIS A 4 -7.88 -84.16 -1.80
CA HIS A 4 -8.17 -84.76 -0.47
C HIS A 4 -7.41 -84.19 0.74
N ARG A 5 -8.01 -83.99 1.93
CA ARG A 5 -9.32 -84.34 2.55
C ARG A 5 -9.33 -83.66 3.95
N VAL A 6 -10.41 -83.06 4.49
CA VAL A 6 -11.45 -83.60 5.42
C VAL A 6 -11.71 -82.47 6.45
N ILE A 7 -12.86 -81.78 6.42
CA ILE A 7 -14.10 -81.97 7.21
C ILE A 7 -13.89 -81.89 8.73
N PHE A 8 -14.44 -80.85 9.37
CA PHE A 8 -15.26 -80.99 10.58
C PHE A 8 -16.29 -79.86 10.67
N THR A 9 -17.53 -80.27 10.96
CA THR A 9 -18.78 -79.51 10.99
C THR A 9 -19.23 -79.34 12.44
N LEU A 10 -19.80 -78.20 12.84
CA LEU A 10 -20.94 -78.07 13.79
C LEU A 10 -21.28 -76.58 13.96
N ALA A 11 -22.46 -76.11 13.50
CA ALA A 11 -23.71 -75.93 14.25
C ALA A 11 -23.87 -74.47 14.79
N VAL A 12 -24.80 -73.65 14.26
CA VAL A 12 -26.24 -73.52 14.67
C VAL A 12 -26.28 -72.86 16.07
N CYS A 13 -26.98 -71.76 16.37
CA CYS A 13 -28.09 -71.00 15.78
C CYS A 13 -28.43 -69.81 16.72
N ILE A 14 -29.31 -68.89 16.25
CA ILE A 14 -30.28 -68.07 17.03
C ILE A 14 -29.70 -66.87 17.82
N LEU A 15 -30.35 -65.72 18.00
CA LEU A 15 -31.42 -64.92 17.37
C LEU A 15 -31.63 -63.76 18.38
N SER A 16 -31.92 -62.56 17.87
CA SER A 16 -32.70 -61.48 18.53
C SER A 16 -32.25 -60.88 19.87
N ALA A 17 -32.04 -59.56 19.88
CA ALA A 17 -32.97 -58.62 20.51
C ALA A 17 -32.52 -57.16 20.26
N ALA A 18 -33.39 -56.38 19.63
CA ALA A 18 -33.32 -54.94 19.60
C ALA A 18 -33.90 -54.37 20.91
N ILE A 19 -33.24 -53.37 21.50
CA ILE A 19 -33.86 -52.41 22.42
C ILE A 19 -33.39 -51.02 22.02
N LEU A 20 -34.33 -50.22 21.50
CA LEU A 20 -34.30 -48.77 21.53
C LEU A 20 -35.03 -48.33 22.80
N LEU A 21 -34.38 -47.58 23.69
CA LEU A 21 -35.05 -46.61 24.57
C LEU A 21 -34.10 -45.42 24.85
N THR A 22 -34.75 -44.27 24.84
CA THR A 22 -34.33 -42.86 24.87
C THR A 22 -33.78 -42.32 26.20
N GLY A 23 -32.91 -41.30 26.16
CA GLY A 23 -32.81 -40.28 27.23
C GLY A 23 -31.42 -39.71 27.56
N CYS A 24 -31.23 -38.41 27.30
CA CYS A 24 -30.06 -37.51 27.45
C CYS A 24 -29.14 -37.63 28.69
N ASN A 25 -27.81 -37.58 28.48
CA ASN A 25 -26.88 -36.53 28.96
C ASN A 25 -25.41 -36.94 28.75
N GLY A 26 -24.59 -36.11 28.11
CA GLY A 26 -23.12 -36.31 28.13
C GLY A 26 -22.35 -35.64 26.99
N LYS A 27 -21.65 -34.56 27.34
CA LYS A 27 -20.68 -33.76 26.57
C LYS A 27 -19.65 -34.55 25.74
N LYS A 28 -19.28 -33.92 24.61
CA LYS A 28 -17.99 -33.86 23.89
C LYS A 28 -17.44 -35.15 23.26
N GLU A 29 -17.28 -35.14 21.94
CA GLU A 29 -15.98 -34.80 21.32
C GLU A 29 -16.17 -34.40 19.85
N GLY A 30 -15.66 -33.22 19.53
CA GLY A 30 -15.73 -32.62 18.21
C GLY A 30 -14.70 -33.23 17.29
N SER A 31 -15.14 -33.57 16.08
CA SER A 31 -14.30 -33.90 14.94
C SER A 31 -13.28 -32.78 14.71
N ALA A 32 -12.00 -33.12 14.85
CA ALA A 32 -10.89 -32.24 14.52
C ALA A 32 -10.91 -31.99 13.00
N SER A 33 -11.22 -30.75 12.63
CA SER A 33 -10.98 -30.22 11.29
C SER A 33 -9.48 -30.31 10.98
N LYS A 34 -9.11 -31.04 9.93
CA LYS A 34 -7.76 -30.98 9.35
C LYS A 34 -7.49 -29.54 8.94
N SER A 35 -6.58 -28.88 9.65
CA SER A 35 -6.00 -27.60 9.24
C SER A 35 -5.37 -27.78 7.86
N SER A 36 -5.77 -26.98 6.88
CA SER A 36 -5.06 -26.86 5.61
C SER A 36 -3.64 -26.38 5.89
N GLU A 37 -2.68 -27.30 5.81
CA GLU A 37 -1.26 -27.03 5.99
C GLU A 37 -0.83 -25.97 4.96
N THR A 38 -0.57 -24.75 5.42
CA THR A 38 -0.19 -23.67 4.52
C THR A 38 1.27 -23.89 4.13
N LYS A 39 1.51 -24.29 2.88
CA LYS A 39 2.87 -24.62 2.41
C LYS A 39 3.83 -23.43 2.59
N LEU A 40 4.87 -23.65 3.39
CA LEU A 40 5.91 -22.65 3.72
C LEU A 40 6.81 -22.30 2.53
N THR A 41 6.97 -23.21 1.58
CA THR A 41 7.75 -22.99 0.36
C THR A 41 7.23 -21.81 -0.45
N GLY A 42 8.15 -20.99 -0.94
CA GLY A 42 7.85 -19.86 -1.81
C GLY A 42 8.89 -18.75 -1.71
N THR A 43 8.58 -17.65 -2.39
CA THR A 43 9.32 -16.39 -2.27
C THR A 43 8.53 -15.43 -1.40
N TYR A 44 9.22 -14.67 -0.56
CA TYR A 44 8.65 -13.71 0.37
C TYR A 44 9.37 -12.37 0.28
N LEU A 45 8.64 -11.27 0.46
CA LEU A 45 9.12 -9.90 0.47
C LEU A 45 9.02 -9.36 1.90
N LEU A 46 10.14 -8.94 2.47
CA LEU A 46 10.16 -8.16 3.69
C LEU A 46 10.42 -6.70 3.30
N ASP A 47 9.45 -5.85 3.58
CA ASP A 47 9.57 -4.39 3.44
C ASP A 47 9.89 -3.81 4.82
N ALA A 48 11.11 -3.29 4.98
CA ALA A 48 11.61 -2.77 6.24
C ALA A 48 11.24 -1.30 6.47
N THR A 49 10.45 -0.66 5.59
CA THR A 49 10.09 0.76 5.71
C THR A 49 9.40 1.04 7.04
N ALA A 50 8.48 0.18 7.47
CA ALA A 50 7.81 0.29 8.77
C ALA A 50 8.75 0.04 9.96
N LEU A 51 9.95 -0.49 9.71
CA LEU A 51 11.00 -0.71 10.69
C LEU A 51 12.02 0.45 10.72
N GLY A 52 11.75 1.55 10.01
CA GLY A 52 12.64 2.72 9.93
C GLY A 52 13.74 2.61 8.88
N MET A 53 13.70 1.61 7.98
CA MET A 53 14.71 1.39 6.95
C MET A 53 14.06 1.37 5.56
N PRO A 54 14.43 2.26 4.61
CA PRO A 54 13.89 2.26 3.26
C PRO A 54 14.52 1.14 2.42
N LEU A 55 14.28 -0.11 2.80
CA LEU A 55 14.88 -1.30 2.21
C LEU A 55 13.85 -2.42 2.05
N GLN A 56 13.88 -3.07 0.89
CA GLN A 56 13.11 -4.27 0.59
C GLN A 56 14.07 -5.44 0.34
N VAL A 57 13.77 -6.60 0.92
CA VAL A 57 14.60 -7.81 0.79
C VAL A 57 13.74 -9.05 0.54
N TYR A 58 14.34 -10.09 -0.02
CA TYR A 58 13.64 -11.29 -0.46
C TYR A 58 14.13 -12.53 0.29
N LEU A 59 13.18 -13.36 0.71
CA LEU A 59 13.43 -14.67 1.31
C LEU A 59 12.90 -15.76 0.40
N PHE A 60 13.77 -16.67 0.00
CA PHE A 60 13.40 -17.90 -0.68
C PHE A 60 13.36 -19.03 0.32
N ILE A 61 12.24 -19.74 0.41
CA ILE A 61 12.12 -20.98 1.18
C ILE A 61 11.85 -22.13 0.20
N LYS A 62 12.72 -23.14 0.24
CA LYS A 62 12.65 -24.33 -0.61
C LYS A 62 11.80 -25.43 0.04
N ASP A 63 11.49 -26.48 -0.74
CA ASP A 63 10.69 -27.62 -0.28
C ASP A 63 11.38 -28.45 0.83
N ASP A 64 12.71 -28.38 0.93
CA ASP A 64 13.52 -29.05 1.94
C ASP A 64 13.69 -28.22 3.24
N ASN A 65 12.89 -27.16 3.40
CA ASN A 65 12.98 -26.19 4.50
C ASN A 65 14.32 -25.46 4.61
N THR A 66 15.15 -25.47 3.56
CA THR A 66 16.26 -24.53 3.46
C THR A 66 15.75 -23.17 3.03
N PHE A 67 16.45 -22.11 3.47
CA PHE A 67 16.12 -20.75 3.09
C PHE A 67 17.35 -19.96 2.65
N GLN A 68 17.10 -18.87 1.92
CA GLN A 68 18.11 -17.89 1.53
C GLN A 68 17.50 -16.48 1.50
N TRP A 69 18.15 -15.54 2.18
CA TRP A 69 17.92 -14.11 2.09
C TRP A 69 18.74 -13.50 0.97
N THR A 70 18.14 -12.55 0.26
CA THR A 70 18.79 -11.83 -0.82
C THR A 70 18.31 -10.38 -0.89
N ASN A 71 19.09 -9.54 -1.55
CA ASN A 71 18.75 -8.15 -1.84
C ASN A 71 17.90 -7.96 -3.11
N GLN A 72 17.70 -9.01 -3.90
CA GLN A 72 16.96 -8.94 -5.17
C GLN A 72 16.16 -10.21 -5.40
N LYS A 73 14.99 -10.06 -6.03
CA LYS A 73 14.09 -11.18 -6.35
C LYS A 73 14.72 -12.21 -7.29
N GLU A 74 15.68 -11.80 -8.12
CA GLU A 74 16.39 -12.70 -9.02
C GLU A 74 17.87 -12.33 -9.02
N LYS A 75 18.76 -13.34 -8.98
CA LYS A 75 20.22 -13.18 -9.02
C LYS A 75 20.79 -12.25 -7.93
N GLY A 76 20.09 -12.08 -6.81
CA GLY A 76 20.58 -11.31 -5.67
C GLY A 76 21.77 -11.99 -4.98
N ASP A 77 22.53 -11.19 -4.25
CA ASP A 77 23.58 -11.67 -3.37
C ASP A 77 22.98 -12.53 -2.26
N ASP A 78 23.72 -13.55 -1.84
CA ASP A 78 23.40 -14.24 -0.60
C ASP A 78 23.67 -13.31 0.60
N LYS A 79 22.61 -13.00 1.33
CA LYS A 79 22.63 -12.21 2.56
C LYS A 79 22.26 -13.06 3.76
N GLY A 80 22.40 -14.38 3.68
CA GLY A 80 22.20 -15.30 4.78
C GLY A 80 21.33 -16.47 4.34
N HIS A 81 21.76 -17.68 4.64
CA HIS A 81 21.05 -18.91 4.31
C HIS A 81 21.06 -19.85 5.50
N GLY A 82 20.25 -20.90 5.44
CA GLY A 82 20.21 -21.91 6.50
C GLY A 82 18.99 -22.80 6.40
N THR A 83 18.51 -23.25 7.56
CA THR A 83 17.40 -24.20 7.68
C THR A 83 16.29 -23.66 8.56
N ILE A 84 15.06 -24.12 8.31
CA ILE A 84 13.89 -23.80 9.12
C ILE A 84 13.50 -25.03 9.94
N GLY A 85 13.51 -24.88 11.26
CA GLY A 85 12.90 -25.82 12.19
C GLY A 85 11.44 -25.46 12.45
N GLN A 86 10.61 -26.45 12.77
CA GLN A 86 9.21 -26.26 13.12
C GLN A 86 8.92 -26.93 14.47
N ASN A 87 8.15 -26.24 15.31
CA ASN A 87 7.51 -26.80 16.49
C ASN A 87 6.05 -26.32 16.52
N GLU A 88 5.10 -27.25 16.32
CA GLU A 88 3.68 -26.95 16.16
C GLU A 88 3.43 -25.87 15.07
N ASN A 89 2.90 -24.70 15.46
CA ASN A 89 2.63 -23.56 14.58
C ASN A 89 3.72 -22.48 14.61
N THR A 90 4.82 -22.74 15.32
CA THR A 90 5.95 -21.83 15.46
C THR A 90 7.15 -22.38 14.68
N TYR A 91 7.81 -21.49 13.96
CA TYR A 91 8.95 -21.82 13.11
C TYR A 91 10.18 -21.06 13.60
N LEU A 92 11.34 -21.66 13.42
CA LEU A 92 12.63 -21.09 13.76
C LEU A 92 13.51 -21.12 12.51
N LEU A 93 13.85 -19.95 12.02
CA LEU A 93 14.88 -19.75 11.01
C LEU A 93 16.25 -19.80 11.73
N LEU A 94 17.14 -20.69 11.29
CA LEU A 94 18.50 -20.85 11.82
C LEU A 94 19.52 -20.63 10.70
N CYS A 95 20.33 -19.57 10.80
CA CYS A 95 21.37 -19.30 9.81
C CYS A 95 22.52 -20.30 9.93
N SER A 96 23.11 -20.69 8.81
CA SER A 96 24.20 -21.68 8.72
C SER A 96 25.48 -21.23 9.44
N ASP A 97 25.70 -19.92 9.53
CA ASP A 97 26.83 -19.30 10.21
C ASP A 97 26.53 -18.95 11.69
N SER A 98 25.40 -19.41 12.23
CA SER A 98 25.05 -19.25 13.65
C SER A 98 26.00 -20.06 14.55
N THR A 99 26.49 -19.44 15.63
CA THR A 99 27.29 -20.12 16.67
C THR A 99 26.62 -20.03 18.03
N THR A 100 27.17 -20.72 19.04
CA THR A 100 26.71 -20.64 20.43
C THR A 100 26.93 -19.27 21.05
N GLU A 101 27.99 -18.57 20.63
CA GLU A 101 28.37 -17.24 21.12
C GLU A 101 27.65 -16.11 20.39
N ALA A 102 27.24 -16.34 19.13
CA ALA A 102 26.52 -15.39 18.29
C ALA A 102 25.35 -16.07 17.57
N PRO A 103 24.26 -16.40 18.29
CA PRO A 103 23.11 -17.08 17.69
C PRO A 103 22.44 -16.17 16.66
N LYS A 104 22.27 -16.70 15.44
CA LYS A 104 21.57 -16.03 14.34
C LYS A 104 20.29 -16.81 14.01
N THR A 105 19.27 -16.54 14.81
CA THR A 105 17.95 -17.16 14.66
C THR A 105 16.84 -16.12 14.54
N ALA A 106 15.73 -16.52 13.93
CA ALA A 106 14.49 -15.74 13.94
C ALA A 106 13.28 -16.65 14.09
N THR A 107 12.46 -16.37 15.10
CA THR A 107 11.19 -17.07 15.35
C THR A 107 10.07 -16.40 14.59
N PHE A 108 9.18 -17.19 13.97
CA PHE A 108 8.00 -16.68 13.28
C PHE A 108 6.82 -17.65 13.32
N THR A 109 5.65 -17.12 12.99
CA THR A 109 4.42 -17.90 12.73
C THR A 109 3.94 -17.64 11.31
N VAL A 110 3.17 -18.57 10.75
CA VAL A 110 2.54 -18.40 9.44
C VAL A 110 1.11 -17.92 9.64
N VAL A 111 0.81 -16.71 9.20
CA VAL A 111 -0.55 -16.14 9.26
C VAL A 111 -1.02 -15.88 7.84
N LYS A 112 -2.03 -16.65 7.40
CA LYS A 112 -2.62 -16.52 6.06
C LYS A 112 -1.56 -16.58 4.94
N GLY A 113 -0.55 -17.44 5.10
CA GLY A 113 0.54 -17.62 4.14
C GLY A 113 1.69 -16.62 4.26
N ASN A 114 1.61 -15.62 5.13
CA ASN A 114 2.68 -14.66 5.41
C ASN A 114 3.48 -15.05 6.65
N LEU A 115 4.74 -14.61 6.74
CA LEU A 115 5.62 -14.89 7.87
C LEU A 115 5.60 -13.71 8.83
N HIS A 116 5.15 -13.95 10.05
CA HIS A 116 5.07 -12.96 11.12
C HIS A 116 6.16 -13.27 12.14
N PHE A 117 7.25 -12.49 12.12
CA PHE A 117 8.36 -12.71 13.04
C PHE A 117 8.04 -12.15 14.42
N SER A 118 8.59 -12.77 15.46
CA SER A 118 8.49 -12.32 16.85
C SER A 118 9.84 -11.90 17.44
N THR A 119 10.87 -11.86 16.61
CA THR A 119 12.26 -11.58 16.99
C THR A 119 12.94 -10.79 15.86
N ARG A 120 14.14 -10.27 16.14
CA ARG A 120 15.00 -9.67 15.10
C ARG A 120 15.27 -10.69 14.00
N VAL A 121 15.21 -10.26 12.75
CA VAL A 121 15.52 -11.12 11.58
C VAL A 121 16.97 -10.90 11.16
N PRO A 122 17.86 -11.91 11.23
CA PRO A 122 19.23 -11.80 10.72
C PRO A 122 19.27 -11.56 9.20
N TYR A 123 20.13 -10.65 8.76
CA TYR A 123 20.37 -10.36 7.34
C TYR A 123 21.81 -9.89 7.13
N GLY A 124 22.65 -10.79 6.61
CA GLY A 124 24.08 -10.61 6.41
C GLY A 124 24.81 -10.43 7.76
N THR A 125 25.58 -9.35 7.85
CA THR A 125 26.18 -8.90 9.12
C THR A 125 25.22 -8.04 9.95
N SER A 126 24.05 -7.69 9.41
CA SER A 126 23.04 -6.85 10.04
C SER A 126 21.74 -7.64 10.28
N GLY A 127 20.59 -6.97 10.25
CA GLY A 127 19.28 -7.56 10.47
C GLY A 127 18.22 -6.53 10.82
N PHE A 128 16.98 -6.98 10.82
CA PHE A 128 15.78 -6.17 10.98
C PHE A 128 15.25 -6.33 12.40
N SER A 129 15.44 -5.32 13.23
CA SER A 129 14.89 -5.27 14.58
C SER A 129 13.42 -4.83 14.55
N PRO A 130 12.60 -5.26 15.52
CA PRO A 130 11.29 -4.65 15.72
C PRO A 130 11.42 -3.13 15.94
N ASN A 131 10.49 -2.35 15.39
CA ASN A 131 10.38 -0.93 15.72
C ASN A 131 9.62 -0.80 17.05
N THR A 132 10.27 -0.18 18.02
CA THR A 132 9.78 0.05 19.39
C THR A 132 9.58 1.53 19.72
N GLU A 133 9.53 2.41 18.72
CA GLU A 133 9.28 3.85 18.91
C GLU A 133 7.95 4.11 19.63
N ASP A 134 6.93 3.30 19.33
CA ASP A 134 5.68 3.24 20.08
C ASP A 134 5.62 1.95 20.88
N GLU A 135 5.92 2.02 22.18
CA GLU A 135 5.89 0.87 23.09
C GLU A 135 4.50 0.22 23.19
N SER A 136 3.43 0.95 22.89
CA SER A 136 2.07 0.40 22.87
C SER A 136 1.75 -0.35 21.57
N ASN A 137 2.57 -0.17 20.53
CA ASN A 137 2.39 -0.74 19.21
C ASN A 137 3.73 -1.12 18.56
N ILE A 138 4.41 -2.13 19.14
CA ILE A 138 5.66 -2.65 18.59
C ILE A 138 5.41 -3.26 17.20
N ILE A 139 6.14 -2.79 16.20
CA ILE A 139 6.07 -3.30 14.83
C ILE A 139 7.16 -4.35 14.63
N TYR A 140 6.76 -5.60 14.51
CA TYR A 140 7.69 -6.69 14.21
C TYR A 140 7.90 -6.87 12.70
N PRO A 141 9.06 -7.39 12.27
CA PRO A 141 9.29 -7.73 10.87
C PRO A 141 8.24 -8.71 10.34
N GLN A 142 7.80 -8.49 9.10
CA GLN A 142 6.87 -9.38 8.40
C GLN A 142 7.36 -9.61 6.97
N ALA A 143 7.32 -10.87 6.53
CA ALA A 143 7.62 -11.23 5.15
C ALA A 143 6.33 -11.71 4.45
N LYS A 144 5.92 -10.97 3.42
CA LYS A 144 4.71 -11.21 2.65
C LYS A 144 4.98 -12.17 1.51
N LYS A 145 4.17 -13.20 1.33
CA LYS A 145 4.36 -14.16 0.23
C LYS A 145 4.16 -13.49 -1.13
N LEU A 146 5.08 -13.69 -2.07
CA LEU A 146 4.94 -13.29 -3.47
C LEU A 146 4.10 -14.35 -4.17
N ALA A 147 2.80 -14.16 -4.13
CA ALA A 147 1.82 -14.95 -4.87
C ALA A 147 0.98 -14.01 -5.74
N PHE A 148 0.35 -14.56 -6.78
CA PHE A 148 -0.60 -13.85 -7.64
C PHE A 148 -0.04 -12.62 -8.35
N GLU A 149 1.27 -12.60 -8.65
CA GLU A 149 1.97 -11.41 -9.15
C GLU A 149 1.33 -10.76 -10.38
N ALA A 150 0.78 -11.57 -11.30
CA ALA A 150 0.07 -11.08 -12.49
C ALA A 150 -1.16 -10.21 -12.16
N TYR A 151 -1.72 -10.38 -10.95
CA TYR A 151 -2.94 -9.71 -10.49
C TYR A 151 -2.68 -8.64 -9.43
N ILE A 152 -1.45 -8.49 -8.94
CA ILE A 152 -1.07 -7.42 -8.01
C ILE A 152 -1.14 -6.09 -8.75
N ALA A 153 -2.18 -5.30 -8.42
CA ALA A 153 -2.47 -4.02 -9.03
C ALA A 153 -3.57 -3.28 -8.26
N GLU A 154 -3.80 -2.04 -8.64
CA GLU A 154 -5.02 -1.33 -8.33
C GLU A 154 -6.05 -1.51 -9.47
N TYR A 155 -7.32 -1.70 -9.09
CA TYR A 155 -8.44 -1.81 -10.01
C TYR A 155 -9.51 -0.80 -9.60
N VAL A 156 -10.08 -0.11 -10.58
CA VAL A 156 -11.03 0.97 -10.34
C VAL A 156 -12.29 0.81 -11.15
N GLY A 157 -13.40 1.30 -10.62
CA GLY A 157 -14.68 1.31 -11.32
C GLY A 157 -15.68 2.23 -10.64
N VAL A 158 -16.86 2.33 -11.23
CA VAL A 158 -17.97 3.15 -10.72
C VAL A 158 -19.22 2.30 -10.64
N SER A 159 -19.99 2.47 -9.57
CA SER A 159 -21.28 1.82 -9.38
C SER A 159 -22.26 2.81 -8.75
N GLY A 160 -23.20 3.33 -9.55
CA GLY A 160 -24.07 4.42 -9.14
C GLY A 160 -23.26 5.70 -8.87
N ASP A 161 -23.47 6.33 -7.71
CA ASP A 161 -22.75 7.53 -7.28
C ASP A 161 -21.42 7.25 -6.57
N TYR A 162 -20.97 5.98 -6.54
CA TYR A 162 -19.77 5.56 -5.81
C TYR A 162 -18.64 5.24 -6.78
N SER A 163 -17.46 5.79 -6.49
CA SER A 163 -16.20 5.33 -7.06
C SER A 163 -15.64 4.19 -6.21
N TYR A 164 -15.10 3.17 -6.85
CA TYR A 164 -14.60 1.96 -6.22
C TYR A 164 -13.13 1.75 -6.56
N THR A 165 -12.34 1.40 -5.56
CA THR A 165 -10.93 1.01 -5.70
C THR A 165 -10.71 -0.31 -4.99
N LEU A 166 -10.21 -1.31 -5.71
CA LEU A 166 -9.71 -2.57 -5.17
C LEU A 166 -8.19 -2.61 -5.39
N SER A 167 -7.42 -2.62 -4.32
CA SER A 167 -5.97 -2.81 -4.36
C SER A 167 -5.66 -4.25 -3.96
N LEU A 168 -5.07 -5.03 -4.86
CA LEU A 168 -4.51 -6.35 -4.57
C LEU A 168 -3.00 -6.22 -4.39
N SER A 169 -2.47 -6.72 -3.27
CA SER A 169 -1.07 -6.55 -2.86
C SER A 169 -0.43 -7.86 -2.39
N TYR A 170 0.90 -7.87 -2.29
CA TYR A 170 1.66 -9.04 -1.84
C TYR A 170 1.18 -9.56 -0.48
N GLY A 171 1.42 -10.85 -0.25
CA GLY A 171 0.89 -11.56 0.91
C GLY A 171 -0.60 -11.84 0.82
N ALA A 172 -1.13 -11.85 -0.42
CA ALA A 172 -2.53 -12.05 -0.74
C ALA A 172 -3.45 -11.08 0.01
N GLN A 173 -3.00 -9.85 0.25
CA GLN A 173 -3.74 -8.82 0.96
C GLN A 173 -4.54 -7.97 -0.02
N TYR A 174 -5.78 -7.63 0.34
CA TYR A 174 -6.56 -6.64 -0.41
C TYR A 174 -7.04 -5.50 0.47
N THR A 175 -7.23 -4.36 -0.17
CA THR A 175 -7.99 -3.23 0.35
C THR A 175 -9.05 -2.85 -0.65
N VAL A 176 -10.28 -2.71 -0.19
CA VAL A 176 -11.39 -2.10 -0.92
C VAL A 176 -11.65 -0.73 -0.34
N THR A 177 -11.85 0.26 -1.20
CA THR A 177 -12.36 1.57 -0.83
C THR A 177 -13.49 1.97 -1.77
N SER A 178 -14.60 2.41 -1.20
CA SER A 178 -15.75 2.99 -1.90
C SER A 178 -15.93 4.42 -1.42
N VAL A 179 -15.98 5.37 -2.34
CA VAL A 179 -16.17 6.80 -2.03
C VAL A 179 -17.42 7.28 -2.74
N GLY A 180 -18.44 7.64 -1.95
CA GLY A 180 -19.62 8.35 -2.39
C GLY A 180 -19.58 9.82 -1.98
N LYS A 181 -20.66 10.57 -2.24
CA LYS A 181 -20.73 12.02 -1.95
C LYS A 181 -20.65 12.36 -0.46
N THR A 182 -21.27 11.53 0.38
CA THR A 182 -21.44 11.81 1.82
C THR A 182 -20.71 10.82 2.72
N GLU A 183 -20.17 9.74 2.15
CA GLU A 183 -19.59 8.66 2.92
C GLU A 183 -18.43 8.00 2.20
N THR A 184 -17.56 7.39 2.99
CA THR A 184 -16.47 6.54 2.52
C THR A 184 -16.52 5.24 3.31
N TYR A 185 -16.39 4.14 2.58
CA TYR A 185 -16.29 2.81 3.15
C TYR A 185 -14.93 2.21 2.77
N SER A 186 -14.27 1.56 3.73
CA SER A 186 -13.04 0.83 3.50
C SER A 186 -13.09 -0.52 4.19
N GLU A 187 -12.55 -1.53 3.53
CA GLU A 187 -12.43 -2.89 4.05
C GLU A 187 -11.10 -3.50 3.63
N THR A 188 -10.51 -4.27 4.54
CA THR A 188 -9.29 -5.03 4.28
C THR A 188 -9.50 -6.50 4.58
N GLY A 189 -8.73 -7.33 3.88
CA GLY A 189 -8.77 -8.76 4.07
C GLY A 189 -7.71 -9.48 3.26
N ILE A 190 -7.96 -10.75 2.99
CA ILE A 190 -7.12 -11.55 2.09
C ILE A 190 -7.88 -11.96 0.84
N PHE A 191 -7.15 -12.22 -0.23
CA PHE A 191 -7.73 -12.73 -1.46
C PHE A 191 -7.11 -14.08 -1.85
N ASP A 192 -7.84 -14.85 -2.65
CA ASP A 192 -7.33 -16.05 -3.30
C ASP A 192 -7.82 -16.06 -4.75
N ILE A 193 -7.01 -16.61 -5.65
CA ILE A 193 -7.36 -16.72 -7.08
C ILE A 193 -7.16 -18.16 -7.53
N LYS A 194 -8.23 -18.77 -8.04
CA LYS A 194 -8.19 -20.10 -8.64
C LYS A 194 -9.00 -20.12 -9.94
N ASP A 195 -8.35 -20.49 -11.04
CA ASP A 195 -8.99 -20.59 -12.37
C ASP A 195 -9.78 -19.32 -12.75
N LYS A 196 -9.16 -18.15 -12.55
CA LYS A 196 -9.76 -16.80 -12.70
C LYS A 196 -10.91 -16.45 -11.74
N ASN A 197 -11.29 -17.33 -10.82
CA ASN A 197 -12.21 -16.98 -9.74
C ASN A 197 -11.45 -16.31 -8.61
N LEU A 198 -11.82 -15.07 -8.31
CA LEU A 198 -11.31 -14.29 -7.19
C LEU A 198 -12.24 -14.50 -5.98
N THR A 199 -11.66 -14.76 -4.81
CA THR A 199 -12.40 -14.73 -3.54
C THR A 199 -11.74 -13.73 -2.62
N LEU A 200 -12.48 -12.69 -2.22
CA LEU A 200 -12.07 -11.75 -1.19
C LEU A 200 -12.65 -12.20 0.15
N THR A 201 -11.80 -12.43 1.14
CA THR A 201 -12.21 -12.80 2.51
C THR A 201 -11.90 -11.62 3.44
N PRO A 202 -12.93 -10.85 3.82
CA PRO A 202 -12.76 -9.71 4.73
C PRO A 202 -12.22 -10.15 6.08
N THR A 203 -11.57 -9.22 6.78
CA THR A 203 -11.23 -9.42 8.21
C THR A 203 -12.50 -9.59 9.06
N GLN A 204 -13.60 -8.95 8.65
CA GLN A 204 -14.91 -9.05 9.29
C GLN A 204 -16.01 -9.18 8.24
N GLY A 205 -16.81 -10.24 8.32
CA GLY A 205 -17.96 -10.46 7.43
C GLY A 205 -17.81 -11.67 6.51
N ALA A 206 -18.70 -11.76 5.53
CA ALA A 206 -18.74 -12.86 4.58
C ALA A 206 -17.83 -12.60 3.38
N ALA A 207 -17.29 -13.68 2.81
CA ALA A 207 -16.49 -13.60 1.60
C ALA A 207 -17.28 -13.03 0.40
N ILE A 208 -16.56 -12.38 -0.50
CA ILE A 208 -17.06 -11.79 -1.74
C ILE A 208 -16.40 -12.54 -2.91
N SER A 209 -17.22 -13.08 -3.80
CA SER A 209 -16.73 -13.73 -5.02
C SER A 209 -16.60 -12.72 -6.16
N GLY A 210 -15.64 -12.97 -7.03
CA GLY A 210 -15.46 -12.25 -8.28
C GLY A 210 -14.84 -13.10 -9.38
N ILE A 211 -14.85 -12.57 -10.58
CA ILE A 211 -14.31 -13.21 -11.79
C ILE A 211 -13.34 -12.24 -12.44
N ILE A 212 -12.17 -12.75 -12.83
CA ILE A 212 -11.18 -12.02 -13.61
C ILE A 212 -11.47 -12.25 -15.10
N ASP A 213 -11.72 -11.17 -15.84
CA ASP A 213 -12.03 -11.23 -17.26
C ASP A 213 -10.77 -11.34 -18.15
N GLU A 214 -10.97 -11.35 -19.46
CA GLU A 214 -9.89 -11.49 -20.45
C GLU A 214 -8.97 -10.26 -20.54
N ASN A 215 -9.48 -9.07 -20.17
CA ASN A 215 -8.73 -7.82 -20.15
C ASN A 215 -8.08 -7.57 -18.78
N SER A 216 -8.02 -8.58 -17.91
CA SER A 216 -7.61 -8.45 -16.51
C SER A 216 -8.51 -7.51 -15.69
N GLY A 217 -9.73 -7.23 -16.13
CA GLY A 217 -10.76 -6.61 -15.30
C GLY A 217 -11.28 -7.58 -14.24
N ILE A 218 -11.91 -7.04 -13.20
CA ILE A 218 -12.49 -7.81 -12.09
C ILE A 218 -13.97 -7.46 -11.97
N ALA A 219 -14.84 -8.47 -12.04
CA ALA A 219 -16.26 -8.34 -11.71
C ALA A 219 -16.51 -8.95 -10.32
N LEU A 220 -16.91 -8.13 -9.34
CA LEU A 220 -17.31 -8.57 -8.00
C LEU A 220 -18.83 -8.73 -7.96
N THR A 221 -19.36 -9.84 -7.41
CA THR A 221 -20.79 -10.17 -7.51
C THR A 221 -21.66 -9.60 -6.39
N SER A 222 -21.07 -9.26 -5.24
CA SER A 222 -21.82 -8.80 -4.05
C SER A 222 -20.99 -7.85 -3.19
N ALA A 223 -20.34 -6.90 -3.84
CA ALA A 223 -19.48 -5.93 -3.17
C ALA A 223 -20.32 -4.86 -2.47
N LYS A 224 -19.94 -4.52 -1.23
CA LYS A 224 -20.58 -3.44 -0.48
C LYS A 224 -20.18 -2.10 -1.06
N LEU A 225 -21.16 -1.22 -1.26
CA LEU A 225 -20.95 0.18 -1.66
C LEU A 225 -20.76 1.09 -0.45
N GLU A 226 -21.37 0.75 0.67
CA GLU A 226 -21.42 1.58 1.88
C GLU A 226 -21.41 0.70 3.15
N LYS A 227 -21.18 1.32 4.31
CA LYS A 227 -20.95 0.60 5.58
C LYS A 227 -22.16 -0.24 6.01
N THR A 228 -23.37 0.26 5.82
CA THR A 228 -24.63 -0.33 6.34
C THR A 228 -25.59 -0.82 5.26
N GLY A 229 -25.20 -0.80 3.98
CA GLY A 229 -26.19 -0.79 2.91
C GLY A 229 -25.94 -1.74 1.75
N LYS A 230 -26.22 -1.21 0.56
CA LYS A 230 -26.51 -1.97 -0.67
C LYS A 230 -25.28 -2.72 -1.17
N LYS A 231 -25.50 -3.98 -1.55
CA LYS A 231 -24.54 -4.77 -2.32
C LYS A 231 -24.90 -4.68 -3.80
N SER A 232 -23.88 -4.61 -4.65
CA SER A 232 -24.05 -4.60 -6.10
C SER A 232 -23.00 -5.48 -6.76
N GLU A 233 -23.28 -5.86 -8.00
CA GLU A 233 -22.21 -6.23 -8.92
C GLU A 233 -21.39 -4.98 -9.23
N ILE A 234 -20.06 -5.10 -9.21
CA ILE A 234 -19.13 -4.02 -9.52
C ILE A 234 -18.12 -4.53 -10.54
N LYS A 235 -17.99 -3.81 -11.65
CA LYS A 235 -16.97 -4.06 -12.68
C LYS A 235 -15.82 -3.09 -12.50
N LEU A 236 -14.62 -3.63 -12.40
CA LEU A 236 -13.39 -2.91 -12.15
C LEU A 236 -12.43 -3.16 -13.30
N SER A 237 -11.77 -2.10 -13.76
CA SER A 237 -10.69 -2.18 -14.75
C SER A 237 -9.36 -1.95 -14.05
N LYS A 238 -8.31 -2.63 -14.51
CA LYS A 238 -6.96 -2.43 -13.99
C LYS A 238 -6.54 -0.97 -14.23
N ALA A 239 -6.13 -0.29 -13.17
CA ALA A 239 -5.62 1.07 -13.28
C ALA A 239 -4.26 1.04 -13.99
N ILE A 240 -4.12 1.89 -15.01
CA ILE A 240 -2.91 1.97 -15.85
C ILE A 240 -2.13 3.27 -15.64
N THR A 241 -2.77 4.28 -15.05
CA THR A 241 -2.21 5.61 -14.80
C THR A 241 -2.46 6.06 -13.37
N ALA A 242 -2.59 5.12 -12.42
CA ALA A 242 -2.92 5.41 -11.03
C ALA A 242 -1.98 6.41 -10.38
N ASP A 243 -0.67 6.30 -10.64
CA ASP A 243 0.38 7.14 -10.08
C ASP A 243 0.34 8.59 -10.58
N TYR A 244 -0.40 8.85 -11.66
CA TYR A 244 -0.52 10.17 -12.29
C TYR A 244 -1.92 10.77 -12.12
N ALA A 245 -2.88 9.99 -11.64
CA ALA A 245 -4.27 10.41 -11.53
C ALA A 245 -4.43 11.48 -10.46
N GLY A 246 -5.15 12.55 -10.78
CA GLY A 246 -5.29 13.70 -9.91
C GLY A 246 -5.93 14.88 -10.60
N VAL A 247 -6.14 15.95 -9.84
CA VAL A 247 -6.61 17.24 -10.36
C VAL A 247 -5.45 18.21 -10.31
N TYR A 248 -4.97 18.64 -11.46
CA TYR A 248 -3.87 19.57 -11.63
C TYR A 248 -4.41 20.94 -12.01
N THR A 249 -3.99 21.98 -11.31
CA THR A 249 -4.43 23.35 -11.59
C THR A 249 -3.24 24.25 -11.88
N ALA A 250 -3.44 25.21 -12.77
CA ALA A 250 -2.45 26.23 -13.13
C ALA A 250 -3.09 27.63 -13.10
N GLU A 251 -2.25 28.66 -13.22
CA GLU A 251 -2.71 30.04 -13.39
C GLU A 251 -3.67 30.20 -14.59
N GLY A 252 -4.59 31.16 -14.48
CA GLY A 252 -5.54 31.47 -15.56
C GLY A 252 -6.73 30.52 -15.65
N GLU A 253 -7.18 29.98 -14.52
CA GLU A 253 -8.36 29.09 -14.41
C GLU A 253 -8.21 27.80 -15.24
N ILE A 254 -6.97 27.29 -15.33
CA ILE A 254 -6.68 26.04 -16.03
C ILE A 254 -6.79 24.87 -15.06
N GLN A 255 -7.54 23.83 -15.48
CA GLN A 255 -7.65 22.57 -14.77
C GLN A 255 -7.44 21.39 -15.73
N LEU A 256 -6.54 20.48 -15.36
CA LEU A 256 -6.31 19.20 -16.01
C LEU A 256 -6.62 18.11 -14.99
N THR A 257 -7.65 17.31 -15.24
CA THR A 257 -7.97 16.14 -14.42
C THR A 257 -7.54 14.88 -15.17
N LEU A 258 -6.69 14.09 -14.53
CA LEU A 258 -6.20 12.80 -15.02
C LEU A 258 -6.87 11.69 -14.20
N ASP A 259 -7.45 10.70 -14.87
CA ASP A 259 -8.01 9.54 -14.19
C ASP A 259 -7.04 8.34 -14.16
N LYS A 260 -7.42 7.32 -13.41
CA LYS A 260 -6.62 6.11 -13.16
C LYS A 260 -6.65 5.10 -14.32
N LEU A 261 -7.54 5.30 -15.30
CA LEU A 261 -7.76 4.44 -16.46
C LEU A 261 -7.18 5.04 -17.76
N GLY A 262 -6.45 6.15 -17.67
CA GLY A 262 -5.85 6.83 -18.81
C GLY A 262 -6.79 7.80 -19.52
N GLY A 263 -7.89 8.24 -18.90
CA GLY A 263 -8.71 9.34 -19.39
C GLY A 263 -8.24 10.69 -18.84
N TYR A 264 -8.43 11.76 -19.61
CA TYR A 264 -8.22 13.12 -19.13
C TYR A 264 -9.39 14.04 -19.47
N THR A 265 -9.56 15.08 -18.65
CA THR A 265 -10.37 16.25 -18.99
C THR A 265 -9.54 17.51 -18.77
N TYR A 266 -9.63 18.45 -19.70
CA TYR A 266 -8.97 19.74 -19.67
C TYR A 266 -10.04 20.83 -19.72
N GLN A 267 -9.89 21.83 -18.86
CA GLN A 267 -10.75 23.01 -18.82
C GLN A 267 -9.89 24.27 -18.74
N ALA A 268 -10.24 25.25 -19.55
CA ALA A 268 -9.73 26.61 -19.52
C ALA A 268 -10.86 27.58 -19.91
N LYS A 269 -10.57 28.89 -19.91
CA LYS A 269 -11.58 29.93 -20.12
C LYS A 269 -12.36 29.76 -21.43
N GLY A 270 -13.56 29.22 -21.32
CA GLY A 270 -14.47 28.95 -22.44
C GLY A 270 -14.04 27.81 -23.36
N TYR A 271 -13.09 26.97 -22.95
CA TYR A 271 -12.62 25.81 -23.71
C TYR A 271 -12.58 24.57 -22.81
N SER A 272 -13.11 23.46 -23.32
CA SER A 272 -12.99 22.17 -22.70
C SER A 272 -12.57 21.13 -23.71
N GLU A 273 -11.80 20.17 -23.24
CA GLU A 273 -11.39 19.01 -24.02
C GLU A 273 -11.38 17.78 -23.12
N GLU A 274 -11.63 16.63 -23.72
CA GLU A 274 -11.50 15.33 -23.07
C GLU A 274 -10.89 14.34 -24.05
N GLY A 275 -10.24 13.32 -23.52
CA GLY A 275 -9.56 12.32 -24.32
C GLY A 275 -8.88 11.26 -23.49
N ALA A 276 -7.91 10.58 -24.09
CA ALA A 276 -7.08 9.59 -23.41
C ALA A 276 -5.64 10.12 -23.26
N PHE A 277 -4.94 9.69 -22.22
CA PHE A 277 -3.53 9.97 -22.02
C PHE A 277 -2.75 8.70 -21.69
N THR A 278 -1.47 8.74 -22.01
CA THR A 278 -0.49 7.71 -21.64
C THR A 278 0.75 8.40 -21.09
N VAL A 279 1.45 7.75 -20.17
CA VAL A 279 2.71 8.23 -19.61
C VAL A 279 3.76 7.14 -19.71
N ASP A 280 4.93 7.47 -20.22
CA ASP A 280 6.10 6.60 -20.27
C ASP A 280 7.33 7.42 -19.86
N ASN A 281 8.01 7.03 -18.77
CA ASN A 281 9.13 7.76 -18.18
C ASN A 281 8.85 9.27 -18.06
N ASP A 282 7.73 9.60 -17.40
CA ASP A 282 7.17 10.95 -17.23
C ASP A 282 6.74 11.68 -18.51
N ALA A 283 7.08 11.17 -19.71
CA ALA A 283 6.61 11.75 -20.96
C ALA A 283 5.14 11.39 -21.18
N ALA A 284 4.30 12.41 -21.26
CA ALA A 284 2.86 12.26 -21.42
C ALA A 284 2.40 12.58 -22.84
N VAL A 285 1.52 11.75 -23.38
CA VAL A 285 0.84 11.98 -24.66
C VAL A 285 -0.66 12.02 -24.41
N PHE A 286 -1.27 13.18 -24.66
CA PHE A 286 -2.72 13.40 -24.59
C PHE A 286 -3.31 13.32 -25.99
N THR A 287 -4.26 12.42 -26.19
CA THR A 287 -4.99 12.23 -27.45
C THR A 287 -6.44 12.63 -27.23
N ALA A 288 -6.84 13.75 -27.82
CA ALA A 288 -8.21 14.25 -27.76
C ALA A 288 -9.17 13.32 -28.53
N LYS A 289 -10.47 13.40 -28.24
CA LYS A 289 -11.50 12.60 -28.95
C LYS A 289 -11.52 12.79 -30.47
N ASN A 290 -11.10 13.95 -30.96
CA ASN A 290 -10.98 14.23 -32.39
C ASN A 290 -9.70 13.67 -33.04
N GLY A 291 -8.81 13.05 -32.25
CA GLY A 291 -7.54 12.48 -32.68
C GLY A 291 -6.32 13.40 -32.55
N ASP A 292 -6.51 14.66 -32.15
CA ASP A 292 -5.40 15.60 -31.95
C ASP A 292 -4.50 15.13 -30.81
N LYS A 293 -3.19 15.21 -31.01
CA LYS A 293 -2.20 14.82 -30.03
C LYS A 293 -1.48 16.03 -29.43
N ARG A 294 -1.29 16.00 -28.12
CA ARG A 294 -0.51 16.98 -27.36
C ARG A 294 0.52 16.22 -26.53
N ASN A 295 1.75 16.72 -26.54
CA ASN A 295 2.82 16.18 -25.71
C ASN A 295 2.96 17.02 -24.45
N GLY A 296 3.46 16.39 -23.39
CA GLY A 296 3.76 17.03 -22.13
C GLY A 296 4.59 16.11 -21.25
N THR A 297 4.68 16.47 -19.98
CA THR A 297 5.24 15.64 -18.93
C THR A 297 4.28 15.57 -17.75
N VAL A 298 4.16 14.42 -17.11
CA VAL A 298 3.50 14.29 -15.82
C VAL A 298 4.46 13.53 -14.90
N ALA A 299 5.02 14.25 -13.95
CA ALA A 299 6.02 13.73 -13.00
C ALA A 299 5.66 14.22 -11.61
N THR A 300 5.54 13.29 -10.66
CA THR A 300 5.40 13.53 -9.21
C THR A 300 4.64 14.81 -8.86
N TYR A 301 3.31 14.82 -8.99
CA TYR A 301 2.43 15.97 -8.67
C TYR A 301 2.54 17.21 -9.58
N ILE A 302 3.38 17.20 -10.61
CA ILE A 302 3.52 18.31 -11.57
C ILE A 302 3.20 17.82 -12.99
N ALA A 303 2.32 18.55 -13.67
CA ALA A 303 2.00 18.34 -15.08
C ALA A 303 2.44 19.56 -15.91
N LYS A 304 3.21 19.34 -16.96
CA LYS A 304 3.55 20.36 -17.97
C LYS A 304 2.97 19.93 -19.30
N ALA A 305 2.11 20.74 -19.89
CA ALA A 305 1.48 20.38 -21.15
C ALA A 305 1.08 21.60 -21.97
N SER A 306 0.79 21.37 -23.24
CA SER A 306 0.41 22.42 -24.20
C SER A 306 -1.04 22.25 -24.64
N PHE A 307 -1.91 23.18 -24.25
CA PHE A 307 -3.34 23.18 -24.62
C PHE A 307 -3.82 24.59 -25.02
N PRO A 308 -4.94 24.71 -25.76
CA PRO A 308 -5.58 26.01 -25.99
C PRO A 308 -6.08 26.63 -24.68
N LYS A 309 -5.66 27.86 -24.37
CA LYS A 309 -6.13 28.56 -23.15
C LYS A 309 -7.53 29.18 -23.30
N THR A 310 -8.04 29.28 -24.52
CA THR A 310 -9.39 29.75 -24.86
C THR A 310 -9.88 29.06 -26.14
N ALA A 311 -11.20 29.14 -26.44
CA ALA A 311 -11.78 28.48 -27.61
C ALA A 311 -11.19 28.93 -28.96
N ALA A 312 -10.75 30.19 -29.06
CA ALA A 312 -10.08 30.76 -30.23
C ALA A 312 -8.56 30.94 -30.00
N GLY A 313 -8.05 30.43 -28.88
CA GLY A 313 -6.69 30.66 -28.40
C GLY A 313 -5.68 29.78 -29.11
N LYS A 314 -4.45 30.28 -29.25
CA LYS A 314 -3.31 29.43 -29.62
C LYS A 314 -3.02 28.45 -28.50
N VAL A 315 -2.57 27.25 -28.89
CA VAL A 315 -1.98 26.28 -27.97
C VAL A 315 -0.80 26.93 -27.25
N ALA A 316 -0.78 26.85 -25.94
CA ALA A 316 0.29 27.39 -25.12
C ALA A 316 0.63 26.42 -23.99
N GLU A 317 1.89 26.41 -23.60
CA GLU A 317 2.36 25.63 -22.46
C GLU A 317 1.83 26.20 -21.15
N PHE A 318 1.59 25.31 -20.20
CA PHE A 318 1.38 25.63 -18.79
C PHE A 318 2.08 24.59 -17.92
N THR A 319 2.41 25.00 -16.69
CA THR A 319 2.77 24.10 -15.59
C THR A 319 1.61 24.11 -14.61
N ALA A 320 1.08 22.93 -14.31
CA ALA A 320 0.02 22.72 -13.35
C ALA A 320 0.51 21.85 -12.19
N TYR A 321 0.03 22.17 -11.00
CA TYR A 321 0.37 21.48 -9.77
C TYR A 321 -0.85 20.71 -9.29
N GLU A 322 -0.65 19.45 -8.89
CA GLU A 322 -1.72 18.64 -8.33
C GLU A 322 -2.30 19.31 -7.09
N SER A 323 -3.62 19.22 -6.94
CA SER A 323 -4.37 19.81 -5.85
C SER A 323 -3.90 19.34 -4.47
N VAL A 324 -3.19 18.23 -4.36
CA VAL A 324 -2.61 17.77 -3.10
C VAL A 324 -1.40 18.60 -2.64
N ILE A 325 -0.65 19.22 -3.55
CA ILE A 325 0.57 20.00 -3.24
C ILE A 325 0.43 21.51 -3.48
N ASN A 326 -0.75 22.01 -3.80
CA ASN A 326 -0.98 23.44 -4.01
C ASN A 326 -1.86 24.04 -2.92
N GLY A 327 -1.78 25.35 -2.69
CA GLY A 327 -2.62 26.07 -1.73
C GLY A 327 -1.96 26.32 -0.37
N ASP A 328 -2.78 26.54 0.64
CA ASP A 328 -2.36 26.97 1.98
C ASP A 328 -2.32 25.79 2.96
N PHE A 329 -1.23 25.70 3.72
CA PHE A 329 -0.94 24.63 4.68
C PHE A 329 -0.58 25.21 6.04
N THR A 330 -0.93 24.48 7.10
CA THR A 330 -0.61 24.87 8.47
C THR A 330 -0.12 23.71 9.32
N ALA A 331 0.76 24.02 10.27
CA ALA A 331 1.22 23.12 11.32
C ALA A 331 1.38 23.87 12.64
N THR A 332 1.35 23.13 13.74
CA THR A 332 1.69 23.63 15.08
C THR A 332 2.62 22.64 15.74
N GLU A 333 3.68 23.14 16.38
CA GLU A 333 4.66 22.33 17.11
C GLU A 333 4.94 22.97 18.47
N GLU A 334 5.11 22.16 19.51
CA GLU A 334 5.48 22.62 20.85
C GLU A 334 6.78 21.96 21.27
N VAL A 335 7.85 22.76 21.30
CA VAL A 335 9.18 22.29 21.65
C VAL A 335 9.38 22.46 23.16
N LYS A 336 9.77 21.39 23.84
CA LYS A 336 9.95 21.39 25.31
C LYS A 336 11.35 21.91 25.68
N GLU A 337 11.47 22.36 26.93
CA GLU A 337 12.78 22.72 27.49
C GLU A 337 13.72 21.51 27.49
N GLY A 338 14.98 21.73 27.10
CA GLY A 338 16.02 20.70 27.06
C GLY A 338 16.28 20.09 25.69
N GLU A 339 15.54 20.49 24.65
CA GLU A 339 15.81 20.12 23.26
C GLU A 339 16.83 21.07 22.60
N GLU A 340 17.46 20.62 21.51
CA GLU A 340 18.39 21.46 20.72
C GLU A 340 17.68 22.66 20.07
N THR A 341 16.40 22.49 19.75
CA THR A 341 15.53 23.55 19.23
C THR A 341 15.02 24.42 20.39
N PRO A 342 15.00 25.76 20.27
CA PRO A 342 14.50 26.62 21.34
C PRO A 342 13.06 26.28 21.75
N ALA A 343 12.83 26.11 23.05
CA ALA A 343 11.49 25.84 23.58
C ALA A 343 10.49 26.94 23.21
N GLY A 344 9.23 26.56 23.06
CA GLY A 344 8.11 27.46 22.76
C GLY A 344 7.06 26.83 21.85
N LYS A 345 5.96 27.57 21.66
CA LYS A 345 4.89 27.16 20.76
C LYS A 345 5.09 27.82 19.40
N TYR A 346 5.19 26.99 18.36
CA TYR A 346 5.37 27.40 16.98
C TYR A 346 4.10 27.16 16.18
N GLU A 347 3.70 28.17 15.41
CA GLU A 347 2.63 28.09 14.43
C GLU A 347 3.22 28.39 13.05
N ALA A 348 3.13 27.41 12.15
CA ALA A 348 3.73 27.45 10.83
C ALA A 348 2.65 27.58 9.76
N SER A 349 2.88 28.45 8.78
CA SER A 349 2.03 28.62 7.60
C SER A 349 2.88 28.53 6.34
N LEU A 350 2.54 27.61 5.44
CA LEU A 350 3.19 27.42 4.15
C LEU A 350 2.15 27.60 3.04
N LYS A 351 2.48 28.40 2.03
CA LYS A 351 1.67 28.55 0.83
C LYS A 351 2.47 28.12 -0.39
N LEU A 352 1.89 27.23 -1.19
CA LEU A 352 2.43 26.74 -2.45
C LEU A 352 1.57 27.28 -3.60
N GLY A 353 2.14 28.21 -4.38
CA GLY A 353 1.46 28.95 -5.44
C GLY A 353 1.38 28.18 -6.76
N LEU A 354 0.43 28.58 -7.61
CA LEU A 354 0.26 28.02 -8.96
C LEU A 354 1.32 28.52 -9.97
N ASP A 355 2.14 29.49 -9.56
CA ASP A 355 3.30 30.01 -10.27
C ASP A 355 4.59 29.25 -9.94
N GLY A 356 4.53 28.24 -9.05
CA GLY A 356 5.70 27.53 -8.56
C GLY A 356 6.47 28.26 -7.46
N ALA A 357 5.94 29.38 -6.97
CA ALA A 357 6.51 30.08 -5.82
C ALA A 357 5.94 29.52 -4.51
N TYR A 358 6.71 29.64 -3.43
CA TYR A 358 6.21 29.43 -2.09
C TYR A 358 6.44 30.64 -1.20
N SER A 359 5.61 30.76 -0.17
CA SER A 359 5.84 31.66 0.95
C SER A 359 5.62 30.93 2.27
N PHE A 360 6.49 31.19 3.23
CA PHE A 360 6.50 30.51 4.51
C PHE A 360 6.60 31.51 5.66
N ASN A 361 5.88 31.24 6.75
CA ASN A 361 5.84 32.09 7.94
C ASN A 361 5.76 31.26 9.22
N ILE A 362 6.59 31.60 10.22
CA ILE A 362 6.59 31.04 11.56
C ILE A 362 6.23 32.12 12.57
N ILE A 363 5.28 31.79 13.43
CA ILE A 363 4.92 32.56 14.61
C ILE A 363 5.37 31.75 15.83
N LYS A 364 6.25 32.34 16.66
CA LYS A 364 6.63 31.80 17.97
C LYS A 364 5.93 32.64 19.05
N ASP A 365 5.17 31.98 19.91
CA ASP A 365 4.51 32.62 21.07
C ASP A 365 3.74 33.90 20.69
N GLY A 366 3.05 33.88 19.54
CA GLY A 366 2.25 35.00 19.04
C GLY A 366 3.02 36.11 18.30
N LYS A 367 4.34 35.97 18.11
CA LYS A 367 5.17 36.91 17.35
C LYS A 367 5.81 36.24 16.14
N GLN A 368 5.90 36.96 15.02
CA GLN A 368 6.61 36.45 13.84
C GLN A 368 8.08 36.22 14.21
N SER A 369 8.52 34.97 14.09
CA SER A 369 9.89 34.52 14.38
C SER A 369 10.70 34.41 13.10
N TYR A 370 10.06 33.95 12.03
CA TYR A 370 10.73 33.70 10.76
C TYR A 370 9.77 33.80 9.58
N SER A 371 10.27 34.21 8.41
CA SER A 371 9.53 34.18 7.16
C SER A 371 10.48 34.09 5.97
N GLU A 372 10.08 33.35 4.94
CA GLU A 372 10.83 33.26 3.70
C GLU A 372 9.93 33.06 2.48
N SER A 373 10.54 33.16 1.30
CA SER A 373 9.88 32.85 0.03
C SER A 373 10.90 32.34 -0.97
N GLY A 374 10.41 31.58 -1.94
CA GLY A 374 11.25 30.97 -2.94
C GLY A 374 10.44 30.25 -4.00
N THR A 375 11.03 29.23 -4.60
CA THR A 375 10.36 28.32 -5.55
C THR A 375 10.30 26.93 -4.97
N PHE A 376 9.37 26.10 -5.43
CA PHE A 376 9.31 24.71 -5.04
C PHE A 376 9.33 23.77 -6.25
N SER A 377 9.80 22.56 -6.01
CA SER A 377 9.72 21.44 -6.95
C SER A 377 9.37 20.17 -6.19
N THR A 378 9.06 19.12 -6.94
CA THR A 378 8.83 17.79 -6.39
C THR A 378 9.75 16.78 -7.04
N SER A 379 10.10 15.76 -6.28
CA SER A 379 11.00 14.70 -6.71
C SER A 379 10.61 13.38 -6.06
N VAL A 380 11.15 12.26 -6.55
CA VAL A 380 11.02 10.96 -5.87
C VAL A 380 12.28 10.72 -5.05
N SER A 381 12.12 10.57 -3.74
CA SER A 381 13.19 10.19 -2.81
C SER A 381 13.09 8.71 -2.43
N ALA A 382 14.10 8.18 -1.74
CA ALA A 382 14.09 6.81 -1.22
C ALA A 382 12.93 6.52 -0.24
N VAL A 383 12.36 7.56 0.39
CA VAL A 383 11.25 7.46 1.34
C VAL A 383 9.89 7.84 0.74
N GLY A 384 9.85 8.08 -0.57
CA GLY A 384 8.65 8.45 -1.32
C GLY A 384 8.73 9.83 -1.97
N PRO A 385 7.60 10.33 -2.48
CA PRO A 385 7.54 11.67 -3.07
C PRO A 385 7.99 12.76 -2.09
N SER A 386 8.81 13.67 -2.58
CA SER A 386 9.42 14.75 -1.80
C SER A 386 9.00 16.11 -2.34
N LEU A 387 8.89 17.07 -1.43
CA LEU A 387 8.76 18.49 -1.73
C LEU A 387 10.10 19.16 -1.42
N ASP A 388 10.66 19.83 -2.42
CA ASP A 388 11.91 20.58 -2.33
C ASP A 388 11.60 22.07 -2.40
N LEU A 389 11.99 22.82 -1.36
CA LEU A 389 11.86 24.27 -1.26
C LEU A 389 13.22 24.92 -1.52
N THR A 390 13.31 25.70 -2.59
CA THR A 390 14.50 26.48 -2.94
C THR A 390 14.30 27.92 -2.46
N SER A 391 14.94 28.27 -1.35
CA SER A 391 14.86 29.60 -0.76
C SER A 391 15.61 30.63 -1.62
N LYS A 392 15.09 31.85 -1.73
CA LYS A 392 15.84 32.96 -2.37
C LYS A 392 17.04 33.41 -1.55
N ASN A 393 17.04 33.09 -0.26
CA ASN A 393 17.94 33.69 0.71
C ASN A 393 19.01 32.70 1.20
N ARG A 394 18.84 31.38 1.03
CA ARG A 394 19.71 30.31 1.59
C ARG A 394 19.55 28.95 0.87
N ASP A 395 20.15 27.92 1.46
CA ASP A 395 20.09 26.51 1.07
C ASP A 395 18.66 25.93 1.07
N ASN A 396 18.50 24.83 0.33
CA ASN A 396 17.22 24.20 0.09
C ASN A 396 16.71 23.43 1.32
N SER A 397 15.41 23.53 1.60
CA SER A 397 14.72 22.65 2.55
C SER A 397 14.00 21.54 1.79
N SER A 398 13.91 20.34 2.35
CA SER A 398 13.18 19.23 1.73
C SER A 398 12.36 18.46 2.75
N GLY A 399 11.35 17.76 2.29
CA GLY A 399 10.59 16.83 3.13
C GLY A 399 9.66 15.93 2.33
N VAL A 400 8.86 15.13 3.03
CA VAL A 400 8.08 14.04 2.43
C VAL A 400 6.63 14.47 2.26
N ILE A 401 6.06 14.15 1.10
CA ILE A 401 4.63 14.30 0.81
C ILE A 401 3.96 12.97 1.15
N ALA A 402 3.14 12.95 2.19
CA ALA A 402 2.37 11.78 2.55
C ALA A 402 1.22 11.54 1.55
N LYS A 403 0.77 10.28 1.43
CA LYS A 403 -0.29 9.89 0.49
C LYS A 403 -1.64 10.63 0.71
N ASN A 404 -1.88 11.14 1.90
CA ASN A 404 -3.08 11.92 2.25
C ASN A 404 -2.90 13.43 2.02
N GLY A 405 -1.76 13.86 1.47
CA GLY A 405 -1.42 15.26 1.23
C GLY A 405 -0.89 16.02 2.44
N GLU A 406 -0.60 15.33 3.56
CA GLU A 406 0.17 15.93 4.65
C GLU A 406 1.62 16.12 4.20
N LEU A 407 2.22 17.26 4.54
CA LEU A 407 3.63 17.54 4.23
C LEU A 407 4.44 17.45 5.52
N ASN A 408 5.44 16.58 5.55
CA ASN A 408 6.36 16.47 6.68
C ASN A 408 7.67 17.14 6.29
N LEU A 409 7.88 18.36 6.78
CA LEU A 409 9.02 19.20 6.40
C LEU A 409 9.85 19.54 7.63
N ARG A 410 11.17 19.54 7.47
CA ARG A 410 12.08 20.14 8.45
C ARG A 410 12.51 21.50 7.93
N ILE A 411 12.25 22.55 8.70
CA ILE A 411 12.40 23.93 8.25
C ILE A 411 12.96 24.83 9.36
N LEU A 412 13.53 25.96 8.96
CA LEU A 412 14.04 26.96 9.88
C LEU A 412 12.91 27.68 10.62
N ILE A 413 13.15 27.96 11.90
CA ILE A 413 12.18 28.61 12.78
C ILE A 413 12.61 30.00 13.28
N ASP A 414 13.87 30.38 13.05
CA ASP A 414 14.41 31.69 13.41
C ASP A 414 15.64 32.09 12.56
N SER A 415 16.15 33.30 12.80
CA SER A 415 17.34 33.84 12.12
C SER A 415 18.67 33.19 12.56
N GLU A 416 18.66 32.46 13.68
CA GLU A 416 19.83 31.78 14.25
C GLU A 416 20.07 30.41 13.60
N MET A 417 19.24 30.05 12.61
CA MET A 417 19.29 28.80 11.87
C MET A 417 18.85 27.57 12.66
N ASN A 418 18.02 27.76 13.69
CA ASN A 418 17.38 26.62 14.35
C ASN A 418 16.32 26.02 13.44
N GLU A 419 16.20 24.69 13.47
CA GLU A 419 15.23 23.93 12.69
C GLU A 419 14.22 23.22 13.58
N ALA A 420 13.01 23.02 13.07
CA ALA A 420 12.03 22.12 13.65
C ALA A 420 11.34 21.29 12.56
N GLY A 421 10.92 20.09 12.92
CA GLY A 421 10.07 19.25 12.08
C GLY A 421 8.61 19.68 12.24
N PHE A 422 7.90 19.84 11.13
CA PHE A 422 6.49 20.18 11.12
C PHE A 422 5.70 19.20 10.26
N LYS A 423 4.53 18.81 10.78
CA LYS A 423 3.53 18.07 10.04
C LYS A 423 2.43 19.02 9.57
N PHE A 424 2.52 19.45 8.32
CA PHE A 424 1.58 20.36 7.69
C PHE A 424 0.33 19.65 7.20
N THR A 425 -0.81 20.27 7.45
CA THR A 425 -2.11 19.88 6.93
C THR A 425 -2.65 20.98 6.02
N LYS A 426 -3.24 20.60 4.88
CA LYS A 426 -3.83 21.55 3.94
C LYS A 426 -5.09 22.18 4.55
N ARG A 427 -5.22 23.50 4.48
CA ARG A 427 -6.46 24.20 4.85
C ARG A 427 -7.55 23.87 3.81
N LYS A 428 -8.73 23.50 4.30
CA LYS A 428 -9.89 23.19 3.47
C LYS A 428 -10.55 24.44 2.90
#